data_AF-A0AAC9PRY4-F1
#
_entry.id   AF-A0AAC9PRY4-F1
#
_cell.length_a   1.000
_cell.length_b   1.000
_cell.length_c   1.000
_cell.angle_alpha   90.00
_cell.angle_beta   90.00
_cell.angle_gamma   90.00
#
_symmetry.space_group_name_H-M   'P 1'
#
loop_
_entity.id
_entity.type
_entity.pdbx_description
1 polymer ?
#
loop_
_entity_poly.entity_id
_entity_poly.type
_entity_poly.pdbx_seq_one_letter_code
_entity_poly.pdbx_strand_id
1 'polypeptide(L)'
;MTTPATAPRRDDQSSPGTPSPLCDEETFAEILAEIVADEAPRLFAVVEEYGERADARIAAWGFAFPDHAELVSADRTCRMILARPENALLGFRSAEDHIDARIVWHDPARATALDEGDESDENDEHDEPGAA
;
A
#
# COMPACT_ATOMS: atom_id res chain seq x y z
N MET A 1 3.18 32.46 -68.04
CA MET A 1 4.35 32.55 -67.15
C MET A 1 3.84 33.07 -65.81
N THR A 2 3.64 32.19 -64.83
CA THR A 2 3.14 32.54 -63.49
C THR A 2 4.16 32.06 -62.47
N THR A 3 4.69 32.99 -61.70
CA THR A 3 5.60 32.79 -60.55
C THR A 3 4.86 32.10 -59.40
N PRO A 4 5.48 31.17 -58.66
CA PRO A 4 4.92 30.74 -57.38
C PRO A 4 5.29 31.75 -56.28
N ALA A 5 4.30 32.13 -55.48
CA ALA A 5 4.46 32.93 -54.28
C ALA A 5 5.22 32.12 -53.21
N THR A 6 6.30 32.69 -52.70
CA THR A 6 7.01 32.22 -51.49
C THR A 6 6.15 32.55 -50.27
N ALA A 7 5.63 31.53 -49.60
CA ALA A 7 5.02 31.67 -48.29
C ALA A 7 6.10 31.95 -47.23
N PRO A 8 5.85 32.81 -46.23
CA PRO A 8 6.82 33.06 -45.17
C PRO A 8 7.06 31.79 -44.36
N ARG A 9 8.34 31.52 -44.12
CA ARG A 9 8.82 30.47 -43.22
C ARG A 9 8.19 30.69 -41.85
N ARG A 10 7.39 29.74 -41.36
CA ARG A 10 7.00 29.67 -39.95
C ARG A 10 8.25 29.29 -39.16
N ASP A 11 9.13 30.26 -38.93
CA ASP A 11 10.04 30.21 -37.79
C ASP A 11 9.19 30.35 -36.51
N ASP A 12 9.64 29.70 -35.44
CA ASP A 12 9.01 29.61 -34.12
C ASP A 12 7.96 28.50 -33.93
N GLN A 13 8.40 27.25 -34.13
CA GLN A 13 7.97 26.20 -33.20
C GLN A 13 8.90 26.28 -32.00
N SER A 14 8.52 27.06 -30.99
CA SER A 14 9.07 26.93 -29.64
C SER A 14 8.88 25.47 -29.20
N SER A 15 9.91 24.66 -29.36
CA SER A 15 9.96 23.34 -28.74
C SER A 15 9.80 23.54 -27.23
N PRO A 16 8.86 22.86 -26.55
CA PRO A 16 8.86 22.86 -25.10
C PRO A 16 10.16 22.15 -24.70
N GLY A 17 11.17 22.94 -24.33
CA GLY A 17 12.41 22.38 -23.80
C GLY A 17 12.04 21.49 -22.62
N THR A 18 12.50 20.23 -22.65
CA THR A 18 12.38 19.34 -21.51
C THR A 18 12.92 20.10 -20.29
N PRO A 19 12.16 20.23 -19.19
CA PRO A 19 12.63 20.96 -18.03
C PRO A 19 13.96 20.35 -17.60
N SER A 20 14.98 21.19 -17.41
CA SER A 20 16.26 20.74 -16.86
C SER A 20 16.01 20.15 -15.47
N PRO A 21 16.68 19.05 -15.10
CA PRO A 21 16.49 18.42 -13.81
C PRO A 21 16.85 19.40 -12.69
N LEU A 22 16.02 19.41 -11.63
CA LEU A 22 16.20 20.30 -10.48
C LEU A 22 17.42 19.92 -9.64
N CYS A 23 17.80 18.63 -9.63
CA CYS A 23 18.94 18.07 -8.92
C CYS A 23 19.35 16.73 -9.57
N ASP A 24 20.42 16.11 -9.05
CA ASP A 24 20.84 14.77 -9.44
C ASP A 24 19.84 13.69 -8.99
N GLU A 25 19.89 12.51 -9.62
CA GLU A 25 18.92 11.42 -9.40
C GLU A 25 18.82 10.97 -7.95
N GLU A 26 19.96 10.87 -7.25
CA GLU A 26 20.03 10.44 -5.84
C GLU A 26 19.28 11.41 -4.93
N THR A 27 19.59 12.70 -5.03
CA THR A 27 18.90 13.76 -4.29
C THR A 27 17.40 13.81 -4.62
N PHE A 28 17.05 13.61 -5.89
CA PHE A 28 15.64 13.59 -6.30
C PHE A 28 14.90 12.38 -5.70
N ALA A 29 15.54 11.21 -5.67
CA ALA A 29 14.98 10.01 -5.06
C ALA A 29 14.78 10.16 -3.56
N GLU A 30 15.71 10.81 -2.85
CA GLU A 30 15.55 11.12 -1.41
C GLU A 30 14.36 12.04 -1.16
N ILE A 31 14.23 13.13 -1.93
CA ILE A 31 13.09 14.05 -1.85
C ILE A 31 11.77 13.31 -2.11
N LEU A 32 11.73 12.44 -3.12
CA LEU A 32 10.55 11.63 -3.40
C LEU A 32 10.23 10.66 -2.25
N ALA A 33 11.24 10.04 -1.63
CA ALA A 33 11.05 9.14 -0.51
C ALA A 33 10.45 9.88 0.70
N GLU A 34 10.90 11.10 0.99
CA GLU A 34 10.32 11.94 2.05
C GLU A 34 8.86 12.29 1.75
N ILE A 35 8.55 12.72 0.52
CA ILE A 35 7.17 13.05 0.12
C ILE A 35 6.26 11.81 0.24
N VAL A 36 6.73 10.65 -0.23
CA VAL A 36 5.98 9.40 -0.14
C VAL A 36 5.77 9.00 1.32
N ALA A 37 6.77 9.19 2.19
CA ALA A 37 6.64 8.88 3.61
C ALA A 37 5.60 9.79 4.31
N ASP A 38 5.55 11.07 3.95
CA ASP A 38 4.59 12.04 4.51
C ASP A 38 3.15 11.79 4.02
N GLU A 39 2.99 11.44 2.74
CA GLU A 39 1.69 11.24 2.11
C GLU A 39 1.23 9.76 2.11
N ALA A 40 2.03 8.85 2.69
CA ALA A 40 1.73 7.42 2.69
C ALA A 40 0.39 7.13 3.38
N PRO A 41 -0.58 6.50 2.68
CA PRO A 41 -1.82 6.14 3.31
C PRO A 41 -1.59 5.04 4.34
N ARG A 42 -2.32 5.12 5.46
CA ARG A 42 -2.28 4.08 6.49
C ARG A 42 -3.11 2.89 6.04
N LEU A 43 -2.47 1.73 5.94
CA LEU A 43 -3.16 0.47 5.61
C LEU A 43 -3.96 -0.04 6.81
N PHE A 44 -5.18 -0.51 6.56
CA PHE A 44 -6.03 -1.18 7.54
C PHE A 44 -6.76 -2.36 6.93
N ALA A 45 -7.17 -3.30 7.78
CA ALA A 45 -8.03 -4.41 7.42
C ALA A 45 -9.39 -4.25 8.10
N VAL A 46 -10.46 -4.62 7.38
CA VAL A 46 -11.77 -4.86 7.97
C VAL A 46 -11.87 -6.35 8.26
N VAL A 47 -12.04 -6.69 9.52
CA VAL A 47 -12.15 -8.06 9.99
C VAL A 47 -13.58 -8.32 10.42
N GLU A 48 -14.19 -9.34 9.83
CA GLU A 48 -15.47 -9.90 10.26
C GLU A 48 -15.21 -11.00 11.27
N GLU A 49 -15.87 -10.93 12.42
CA GLU A 49 -15.88 -11.96 13.45
C GLU A 49 -17.22 -12.69 13.44
N TYR A 50 -17.17 -14.01 13.42
CA TYR A 50 -18.34 -14.88 13.43
C TYR A 50 -18.59 -15.42 14.84
N GLY A 51 -19.78 -15.16 15.37
CA GLY A 51 -20.17 -15.55 16.72
C GLY A 51 -19.33 -14.84 17.79
N GLU A 52 -19.33 -15.37 19.03
CA GLU A 52 -18.57 -14.78 20.13
C GLU A 52 -17.08 -15.18 20.03
N ARG A 53 -16.37 -14.56 19.07
CA ARG A 53 -14.93 -14.79 18.79
C ARG A 53 -14.60 -16.25 18.41
N ALA A 54 -15.55 -16.95 17.81
CA ALA A 54 -15.35 -18.34 17.41
C ALA A 54 -14.50 -18.43 16.14
N ASP A 55 -14.65 -17.46 15.23
CA ASP A 55 -13.87 -17.38 13.99
C ASP A 55 -13.75 -15.92 13.52
N ALA A 56 -12.72 -15.62 12.73
CA ALA A 56 -12.51 -14.29 12.16
C ALA A 56 -11.85 -14.36 10.78
N ARG A 57 -12.30 -13.51 9.86
CA ARG A 57 -11.71 -13.39 8.52
C ARG A 57 -11.50 -11.95 8.12
N ILE A 58 -10.52 -11.72 7.25
CA ILE A 58 -10.33 -10.42 6.60
C ILE A 58 -11.37 -10.31 5.49
N ALA A 59 -12.35 -9.43 5.67
CA ALA A 59 -13.39 -9.17 4.70
C ALA A 59 -12.94 -8.16 3.65
N ALA A 60 -12.11 -7.18 4.03
CA ALA A 60 -11.59 -6.16 3.14
C ALA A 60 -10.25 -5.58 3.61
N TRP A 61 -9.54 -4.98 2.66
CA TRP A 61 -8.36 -4.15 2.91
C TRP A 61 -8.65 -2.72 2.49
N GLY A 62 -8.14 -1.76 3.24
CA GLY A 62 -8.33 -0.35 2.94
C GLY A 62 -7.11 0.50 3.21
N PHE A 63 -7.06 1.62 2.50
CA PHE A 63 -6.07 2.67 2.62
C PHE A 63 -6.76 3.90 3.19
N ALA A 64 -6.27 4.40 4.34
CA ALA A 64 -6.73 5.65 4.90
C ALA A 64 -5.77 6.76 4.44
N PHE A 65 -6.28 7.60 3.54
CA PHE A 65 -5.66 8.86 3.15
C PHE A 65 -6.04 9.96 4.16
N PRO A 66 -5.35 11.10 4.16
CA PRO A 66 -5.68 12.23 5.03
C PRO A 66 -7.12 12.74 4.87
N ASP A 67 -7.66 12.65 3.65
CA ASP A 67 -8.95 13.25 3.25
C ASP A 67 -10.07 12.21 3.01
N HIS A 68 -9.73 10.95 2.72
CA HIS A 68 -10.69 9.90 2.45
C HIS A 68 -10.12 8.50 2.78
N ALA A 69 -10.95 7.47 2.68
CA ALA A 69 -10.51 6.09 2.73
C ALA A 69 -10.98 5.33 1.49
N GLU A 70 -10.11 4.53 0.90
CA GLU A 70 -10.48 3.57 -0.13
C GLU A 70 -10.42 2.16 0.44
N LEU A 71 -11.33 1.28 0.04
CA LEU A 71 -11.27 -0.12 0.40
C LEU A 71 -11.61 -1.04 -0.77
N VAL A 72 -11.09 -2.25 -0.72
CA VAL A 72 -11.40 -3.35 -1.62
C VAL A 72 -11.70 -4.60 -0.79
N SER A 73 -12.80 -5.29 -1.09
CA SER A 73 -13.10 -6.54 -0.40
C SER A 73 -12.13 -7.66 -0.83
N ALA A 74 -11.85 -8.59 0.08
CA ALA A 74 -10.92 -9.69 -0.14
C ALA A 74 -11.40 -10.65 -1.25
N ASP A 75 -12.72 -10.78 -1.40
CA ASP A 75 -13.38 -11.52 -2.48
C ASP A 75 -13.44 -10.74 -3.81
N ARG A 76 -12.93 -9.50 -3.83
CA ARG A 76 -12.90 -8.58 -4.99
C ARG A 76 -14.27 -8.20 -5.53
N THR A 77 -15.33 -8.39 -4.76
CA THR A 77 -16.71 -8.09 -5.21
C THR A 77 -17.06 -6.61 -5.03
N CYS A 78 -16.38 -5.90 -4.14
CA CYS A 78 -16.66 -4.49 -3.89
C CYS A 78 -15.38 -3.65 -3.78
N ARG A 79 -15.47 -2.42 -4.28
CA ARG A 79 -14.50 -1.35 -4.01
C ARG A 79 -15.29 -0.10 -3.65
N MET A 80 -14.88 0.59 -2.59
CA MET A 80 -15.60 1.76 -2.08
C MET A 80 -14.63 2.89 -1.77
N ILE A 81 -15.11 4.12 -1.95
CA ILE A 81 -14.48 5.34 -1.46
C ILE A 81 -15.38 5.90 -0.37
N LEU A 82 -14.80 6.19 0.78
CA LEU A 82 -15.50 6.61 2.00
C LEU A 82 -14.86 7.89 2.53
N ALA A 83 -15.65 8.74 3.15
CA ALA A 83 -15.11 9.95 3.79
C ALA A 83 -14.20 9.63 5.00
N ARG A 84 -14.37 8.46 5.64
CA ARG A 84 -13.61 8.00 6.80
C ARG A 84 -13.51 6.48 6.80
N PRO A 85 -12.42 5.90 7.32
CA PRO A 85 -12.24 4.45 7.36
C PRO A 85 -13.33 3.75 8.19
N GLU A 86 -13.81 4.34 9.29
CA GLU A 86 -14.83 3.76 10.16
C GLU A 86 -16.17 3.50 9.46
N ASN A 87 -16.46 4.27 8.40
CA ASN A 87 -17.67 4.09 7.60
C ASN A 87 -17.68 2.74 6.87
N ALA A 88 -16.52 2.08 6.71
CA ALA A 88 -16.43 0.76 6.09
C ALA A 88 -17.23 -0.27 6.89
N LEU A 89 -17.28 -0.15 8.23
CA LEU A 89 -17.95 -1.11 9.10
C LEU A 89 -19.45 -1.24 8.81
N LEU A 90 -20.08 -0.19 8.29
CA LEU A 90 -21.50 -0.22 7.94
C LEU A 90 -21.80 -1.19 6.78
N GLY A 91 -20.83 -1.43 5.90
CA GLY A 91 -20.97 -2.33 4.76
C GLY A 91 -20.71 -3.81 5.07
N PHE A 92 -20.02 -4.10 6.18
CA PHE A 92 -19.58 -5.47 6.54
C PHE A 92 -20.21 -6.00 7.84
N ARG A 93 -21.13 -5.25 8.45
CA ARG A 93 -21.92 -5.73 9.59
C ARG A 93 -23.19 -6.40 9.10
N SER A 94 -23.45 -7.61 9.59
CA SER A 94 -24.71 -8.33 9.34
C SER A 94 -25.42 -8.62 10.65
N ALA A 95 -26.59 -8.01 10.84
CA ALA A 95 -27.41 -8.20 12.03
C ALA A 95 -28.03 -9.61 12.12
N GLU A 96 -28.18 -10.29 10.98
CA GLU A 96 -28.80 -11.62 10.90
C GLU A 96 -27.85 -12.77 11.27
N ASP A 97 -26.53 -12.56 11.11
CA ASP A 97 -25.51 -13.61 11.23
C ASP A 97 -24.62 -13.49 12.49
N HIS A 98 -24.96 -12.58 13.42
CA HIS A 98 -24.09 -12.24 14.56
C HIS A 98 -22.66 -11.88 14.14
N ILE A 99 -22.51 -11.23 12.99
CA ILE A 99 -21.20 -10.81 12.47
C ILE A 99 -20.90 -9.43 13.00
N ASP A 100 -19.86 -9.32 13.84
CA ASP A 100 -19.27 -8.04 14.19
C ASP A 100 -18.14 -7.72 13.22
N ALA A 101 -17.99 -6.44 12.89
CA ALA A 101 -16.91 -5.96 12.03
C ALA A 101 -16.10 -4.90 12.76
N ARG A 102 -14.78 -5.06 12.70
CA ARG A 102 -13.81 -4.13 13.31
C ARG A 102 -12.70 -3.77 12.34
N ILE A 103 -12.13 -2.58 12.56
CA ILE A 103 -10.94 -2.12 11.84
C ILE A 103 -9.71 -2.50 12.63
N VAL A 104 -8.74 -3.11 11.93
CA VAL A 104 -7.41 -3.42 12.46
C VAL A 104 -6.39 -2.67 11.60
N TRP A 105 -5.64 -1.76 12.21
CA TRP A 105 -4.59 -1.02 11.53
C TRP A 105 -3.37 -1.92 11.30
N HIS A 106 -2.80 -1.88 10.10
CA HIS A 106 -1.55 -2.55 9.81
C HIS A 106 -0.40 -1.80 10.48
N ASP A 107 0.42 -2.53 11.22
CA ASP A 107 1.65 -2.01 11.82
C ASP A 107 2.85 -2.67 11.12
N PRO A 108 3.59 -1.92 10.27
CA PRO A 108 4.72 -2.48 9.53
C PRO A 108 5.84 -2.97 10.44
N ALA A 109 6.03 -2.39 11.63
CA ALA A 109 7.04 -2.86 12.58
C ALA A 109 6.71 -4.24 13.17
N ARG A 110 5.42 -4.58 13.22
CA ARG A 110 4.95 -5.91 13.66
C ARG A 110 5.10 -6.97 12.57
N ALA A 111 5.12 -6.57 11.30
CA ALA A 111 5.32 -7.48 10.18
C ALA A 111 6.77 -7.97 10.10
N THR A 112 7.76 -7.09 10.36
CA THR A 112 9.19 -7.43 10.32
C THR A 112 9.65 -8.27 11.50
N ALA A 113 9.08 -8.07 12.70
CA ALA A 113 9.48 -8.80 13.91
C ALA A 113 9.20 -10.32 13.88
N LEU A 114 8.37 -10.80 12.95
CA LEU A 114 8.07 -12.22 12.78
C LEU A 114 9.02 -12.93 11.79
N ASP A 115 9.82 -12.18 11.03
CA ASP A 115 10.75 -12.69 10.03
C ASP A 115 12.15 -12.94 10.62
N GLU A 116 12.51 -12.25 11.71
CA GLU A 116 13.83 -12.34 12.36
C GLU A 116 13.97 -13.51 13.37
N GLY A 117 13.05 -14.48 13.35
CA GLY A 117 12.88 -15.47 14.42
C GLY A 117 13.24 -16.94 14.10
N ASP A 118 13.72 -17.26 12.89
CA ASP A 118 13.90 -18.67 12.46
C ASP A 118 15.34 -19.02 12.02
N GLU A 119 16.37 -18.42 12.64
CA GLU A 119 17.77 -18.80 12.38
C GLU A 119 18.62 -18.81 13.66
N SER A 120 18.45 -19.82 14.54
CA SER A 120 19.41 -20.25 15.59
C SER A 120 18.80 -21.45 16.35
N ASP A 121 19.44 -22.60 16.61
CA ASP A 121 20.75 -23.16 16.35
C ASP A 121 20.55 -24.69 16.43
N GLU A 122 20.51 -25.40 15.31
CA GLU A 122 20.64 -26.86 15.31
C GLU A 122 21.99 -27.19 14.67
N ASN A 123 23.08 -26.91 15.41
CA ASN A 123 24.31 -27.65 15.19
C ASN A 123 25.21 -27.65 16.44
N ASP A 124 25.73 -28.85 16.71
CA ASP A 124 26.84 -29.18 17.61
C ASP A 124 26.53 -29.52 19.08
N GLU A 125 26.02 -30.73 19.30
CA GLU A 125 26.53 -31.57 20.39
C GLU A 125 27.08 -32.87 19.78
N HIS A 126 28.30 -32.76 19.25
CA HIS A 126 29.13 -33.88 18.84
C HIS A 126 29.74 -34.51 20.10
N ASP A 127 28.96 -35.28 20.87
CA ASP A 127 29.52 -36.11 21.95
C ASP A 127 29.90 -37.48 21.36
N GLU A 128 31.19 -37.63 21.08
CA GLU A 128 31.82 -38.92 20.80
C GLU A 128 32.24 -39.54 22.15
N PRO A 129 31.58 -40.59 22.67
CA PRO A 129 32.11 -41.29 23.84
C PRO A 129 33.05 -42.39 23.36
N GLY A 130 34.35 -42.10 23.41
CA GLY A 130 35.37 -43.14 23.43
C GLY A 130 35.31 -43.94 24.73
N ALA A 131 35.06 -45.26 24.63
CA ALA A 131 35.46 -46.34 25.55
C ALA A 131 34.80 -47.65 25.07
N ALA A 132 35.43 -48.82 24.93
CA ALA A 132 36.78 -49.30 25.24
C ALA A 132 37.01 -50.59 24.42
#